data_AF-W1QI55-F1
#
_entry.id   AF-W1QI55-F1
#
_cell.length_a   1.000
_cell.length_b   1.000
_cell.length_c   1.000
_cell.angle_alpha   90.00
_cell.angle_beta   90.00
_cell.angle_gamma   90.00
#
_symmetry.space_group_name_H-M   'P 1'
#
loop_
_entity.id
_entity.type
_entity.pdbx_description
1 polymer ?
#
loop_
_entity_poly.entity_id
_entity_poly.type
_entity_poly.pdbx_seq_one_letter_code
_entity_poly.pdbx_strand_id
1 'polypeptide(L)'
;MGTQFPGLSLPIVQIRSFFDIQKDLSAIDTINNNLKKLESLRQEELDRHQDKLDELQRELEHFESSIEELKNNQKSKEVKEELLKVEDLIFTIAKHLTSLNMELNALKLKYNQDLVKLENLQNQLAELEQHSIETDANKNVSERSKALKLKLYESLGLKLDFNSKQVLVLNKKSQKTNVLNLDQGYDEMFISEYIWDNI
;
A
#
# COMPACT_ATOMS: atom_id res chain seq x y z
N MET A 1 28.00 -115.26 73.04
CA MET A 1 27.97 -113.82 72.68
C MET A 1 28.99 -113.63 71.57
N GLY A 2 28.71 -113.15 70.37
CA GLY A 2 27.51 -112.66 69.73
C GLY A 2 27.96 -112.35 68.29
N THR A 3 27.41 -113.11 67.35
CA THR A 3 27.24 -112.79 65.92
C THR A 3 28.37 -112.05 65.20
N GLN A 4 29.41 -112.79 64.78
CA GLN A 4 30.19 -112.41 63.60
C GLN A 4 29.32 -112.68 62.37
N PHE A 5 28.84 -111.62 61.71
CA PHE A 5 28.08 -111.72 60.46
C PHE A 5 29.02 -112.15 59.31
N PRO A 6 28.96 -113.40 58.81
CA PRO A 6 29.75 -113.82 57.67
C PRO A 6 28.93 -113.50 56.42
N GLY A 7 29.04 -112.27 55.94
CA GLY A 7 28.25 -111.83 54.78
C GLY A 7 28.31 -110.34 54.45
N LEU A 8 28.86 -109.49 55.34
CA LEU A 8 28.97 -108.04 55.10
C LEU A 8 30.17 -107.63 54.23
N SER A 9 31.17 -108.50 54.02
CA SER A 9 32.35 -108.16 53.21
C SER A 9 32.04 -108.06 51.71
N LEU A 10 31.18 -108.95 51.18
CA LEU A 10 30.80 -108.94 49.76
C LEU A 10 30.06 -107.64 49.37
N PRO A 11 29.02 -107.21 50.11
CA PRO A 11 28.32 -105.95 49.82
C PRO A 11 29.21 -104.73 49.94
N ILE A 12 30.11 -104.68 50.93
CA ILE A 12 31.03 -103.54 51.12
C ILE A 12 32.05 -103.43 49.97
N VAL A 13 32.58 -104.57 49.51
CA VAL A 13 33.50 -104.61 48.36
C VAL A 13 32.78 -104.23 47.07
N GLN A 14 31.53 -104.67 46.88
CA GLN A 14 30.68 -104.25 45.76
C GLN A 14 30.40 -102.74 45.81
N ILE A 15 30.00 -102.19 46.96
CA ILE A 15 29.77 -100.74 47.14
C ILE A 15 31.03 -99.93 46.85
N ARG A 16 32.22 -100.41 47.26
CA ARG A 16 33.50 -99.77 46.93
C ARG A 16 33.77 -99.76 45.42
N SER A 17 33.37 -100.80 44.68
CA SER A 17 33.51 -100.83 43.22
C SER A 17 32.52 -99.93 42.49
N PHE A 18 31.37 -99.62 43.10
CA PHE A 18 30.40 -98.66 42.57
C PHE A 18 30.80 -97.19 42.82
N PHE A 19 31.70 -96.92 43.76
CA PHE A 19 32.25 -95.59 44.02
C PHE A 19 33.46 -95.30 43.11
N ASP A 20 33.21 -94.73 41.95
CA ASP A 20 34.23 -94.31 40.99
C ASP A 20 34.68 -92.85 41.23
N ILE A 21 35.60 -92.69 42.18
CA ILE A 21 36.18 -91.38 42.54
C ILE A 21 36.92 -90.75 41.36
N GLN A 22 37.47 -91.55 40.45
CA GLN A 22 38.27 -91.06 39.33
C GLN A 22 37.37 -90.39 38.27
N LYS A 23 36.18 -90.94 38.05
CA LYS A 23 35.16 -90.30 37.20
C LYS A 23 34.70 -88.96 37.79
N ASP A 24 34.49 -88.89 39.10
CA ASP A 24 34.09 -87.64 39.77
C ASP A 24 35.21 -86.59 39.73
N LEU A 25 36.47 -87.00 39.92
CA LEU A 25 37.62 -86.11 39.77
C LEU A 25 37.72 -85.55 38.34
N SER A 26 37.55 -86.40 37.32
CA SER A 26 37.53 -85.98 35.92
C SER A 26 36.35 -85.04 35.62
N ALA A 27 35.19 -85.24 36.26
CA ALA A 27 34.06 -84.33 36.14
C ALA A 27 34.36 -82.97 36.75
N ILE A 28 35.01 -82.92 37.92
CA ILE A 28 35.48 -81.68 38.56
C ILE A 28 36.49 -80.95 37.67
N ASP A 29 37.46 -81.66 37.08
CA ASP A 29 38.42 -81.05 36.15
C ASP A 29 37.72 -80.48 34.90
N THR A 30 36.72 -81.19 34.38
CA THR A 30 35.90 -80.72 33.26
C THR A 30 35.13 -79.45 33.64
N ILE A 31 34.53 -79.42 34.84
CA ILE A 31 33.82 -78.24 35.37
C ILE A 31 34.79 -77.06 35.50
N ASN A 32 35.99 -77.26 36.07
CA ASN A 32 36.99 -76.19 36.20
C ASN A 32 37.47 -75.66 34.85
N ASN A 33 37.65 -76.53 33.85
CA ASN A 33 38.01 -76.10 32.49
C ASN A 33 36.87 -75.32 31.84
N ASN A 34 35.62 -75.74 32.03
CA ASN A 34 34.45 -75.00 31.55
C ASN A 34 34.31 -73.64 32.25
N LEU A 35 34.59 -73.54 33.55
CA LEU A 35 34.60 -72.28 34.28
C LEU A 35 35.67 -71.32 33.76
N LYS A 36 36.89 -71.80 33.53
CA LYS A 36 37.96 -70.98 32.92
C LYS A 36 37.59 -70.49 31.52
N LYS A 37 36.97 -71.37 30.72
CA LYS A 37 36.49 -71.00 29.37
C LYS A 37 35.35 -69.98 29.44
N LEU A 38 34.45 -70.10 30.42
CA LEU A 38 33.39 -69.13 30.64
C LEU A 38 33.95 -67.77 31.07
N GLU A 39 34.94 -67.77 31.96
CA GLU A 39 35.62 -66.56 32.41
C GLU A 39 36.35 -65.86 31.26
N SER A 40 37.05 -66.62 30.39
CA SER A 40 37.70 -66.04 29.21
C SER A 40 36.70 -65.46 28.21
N LEU A 41 35.58 -66.15 27.97
CA LEU A 41 34.52 -65.63 27.10
C LEU A 41 33.88 -64.36 27.67
N ARG A 42 33.63 -64.34 28.98
CA ARG A 42 33.10 -63.16 29.66
C ARG A 42 34.06 -61.97 29.56
N GLN A 43 35.36 -62.22 29.73
CA GLN A 43 36.35 -61.16 29.60
C GLN A 43 36.41 -60.62 28.17
N GLU A 44 36.37 -61.49 27.16
CA GLU A 44 36.34 -61.09 25.76
C GLU A 44 35.07 -60.27 25.42
N GLU A 45 33.90 -60.64 25.96
CA GLU A 45 32.68 -59.85 25.80
C GLU A 45 32.78 -58.48 26.49
N LEU A 46 33.36 -58.41 27.70
CA LEU A 46 33.59 -57.15 28.40
C LEU A 46 34.52 -56.23 27.61
N ASP A 47 35.64 -56.76 27.11
CA ASP A 47 36.60 -56.00 26.34
C ASP A 47 35.95 -55.45 25.05
N ARG A 48 35.17 -56.27 24.34
CA ARG A 48 34.40 -55.83 23.15
C ARG A 48 33.39 -54.73 23.46
N HIS A 49 32.70 -54.82 24.59
CA HIS A 49 31.75 -53.79 25.01
C HIS A 49 32.45 -52.50 25.39
N GLN A 50 33.63 -52.60 26.00
CA GLN A 50 34.44 -51.45 26.37
C GLN A 50 35.02 -50.75 25.14
N ASP A 51 35.54 -51.50 24.16
CA ASP A 51 36.00 -50.95 22.88
C ASP A 51 34.86 -50.19 22.16
N LYS A 52 33.66 -50.77 22.16
CA LYS A 52 32.47 -50.13 21.56
C LYS A 52 32.05 -48.87 22.31
N LEU A 53 32.16 -48.85 23.64
CA LEU A 53 31.90 -47.66 24.44
C LEU A 53 32.92 -46.56 24.13
N ASP A 54 34.19 -46.91 24.03
CA ASP A 54 35.25 -45.96 23.70
C ASP A 54 35.08 -45.39 22.28
N GLU A 55 34.66 -46.22 21.32
CA GLU A 55 34.32 -45.78 19.96
C GLU A 55 33.14 -44.79 19.97
N LEU A 56 32.04 -45.16 20.62
CA LEU A 56 30.85 -44.30 20.74
C LEU A 56 31.17 -42.98 21.48
N GLN A 57 32.03 -43.03 22.49
CA GLN A 57 32.45 -41.83 23.21
C GLN A 57 33.25 -40.89 22.30
N ARG A 58 34.17 -41.42 21.49
CA ARG A 58 34.91 -40.63 20.50
C ARG A 58 34.01 -40.04 19.43
N GLU A 59 33.02 -40.81 18.96
CA GLU A 59 32.01 -40.28 18.02
C GLU A 59 31.21 -39.14 18.65
N LEU A 60 30.81 -39.29 19.92
CA LEU A 60 30.09 -38.25 20.65
C LEU A 60 30.93 -36.97 20.79
N GLU A 61 32.19 -37.09 21.24
CA GLU A 61 33.12 -35.95 21.33
C GLU A 61 33.34 -35.27 19.96
N HIS A 62 33.43 -36.04 18.88
CA HIS A 62 33.52 -35.51 17.52
C HIS A 62 32.24 -34.76 17.11
N PHE A 63 31.06 -35.31 17.42
CA PHE A 63 29.79 -34.62 17.12
C PHE A 63 29.61 -33.36 17.97
N GLU A 64 29.99 -33.40 19.25
CA GLU A 64 29.90 -32.24 20.14
C GLU A 64 30.81 -31.11 19.67
N SER A 65 32.08 -31.41 19.36
CA SER A 65 33.00 -30.43 18.76
C SER A 65 32.50 -29.88 17.42
N SER A 66 31.98 -30.74 16.54
CA SER A 66 31.37 -30.31 15.27
C SER A 66 30.18 -29.37 15.49
N ILE A 67 29.33 -29.65 16.49
CA ILE A 67 28.20 -28.80 16.85
C ILE A 67 28.68 -27.46 17.42
N GLU A 68 29.70 -27.47 18.29
CA GLU A 68 30.28 -26.24 18.82
C GLU A 68 30.91 -25.39 17.72
N GLU A 69 31.63 -26.00 16.78
CA GLU A 69 32.19 -25.31 15.61
C GLU A 69 31.08 -24.72 14.73
N LEU A 70 30.00 -25.47 14.46
CA LEU A 70 28.85 -24.97 13.70
C LEU A 70 28.12 -23.83 14.42
N LYS A 71 27.94 -23.94 15.74
CA LYS A 71 27.31 -22.92 16.57
C LYS A 71 28.16 -21.65 16.69
N ASN A 72 29.48 -21.82 16.77
CA ASN A 72 30.45 -20.75 16.83
C ASN A 72 30.84 -20.25 15.44
N ASN A 73 30.34 -20.87 14.37
CA ASN A 73 30.62 -20.47 13.00
C ASN A 73 30.19 -19.00 12.82
N GLN A 74 31.19 -18.14 12.78
CA GLN A 74 31.06 -16.69 12.70
C GLN A 74 30.19 -16.29 11.51
N LYS A 75 30.22 -17.09 10.43
CA LYS A 75 29.36 -16.90 9.25
C LYS A 75 27.87 -16.94 9.59
N SER A 76 27.43 -17.78 10.54
CA SER A 76 26.02 -17.81 10.94
C SER A 76 25.62 -16.55 11.70
N LYS A 77 26.54 -15.95 12.47
CA LYS A 77 26.28 -14.67 13.15
C LYS A 77 26.30 -13.51 12.16
N GLU A 78 27.28 -13.48 11.26
CA GLU A 78 27.37 -12.48 10.18
C GLU A 78 26.13 -12.52 9.28
N VAL A 79 25.71 -13.71 8.83
CA VAL A 79 24.48 -13.87 8.04
C VAL A 79 23.24 -13.41 8.80
N LYS A 80 23.17 -13.68 10.12
CA LYS A 80 22.05 -13.21 10.94
C LYS A 80 22.04 -11.68 11.08
N GLU A 81 23.21 -11.06 11.26
CA GLU A 81 23.33 -9.60 11.30
C GLU A 81 22.99 -8.94 9.97
N GLU A 82 23.43 -9.53 8.85
CA GLU A 82 23.05 -9.09 7.51
C GLU A 82 21.55 -9.23 7.26
N LEU A 83 20.94 -10.35 7.68
CA LEU A 83 19.50 -10.57 7.59
C LEU A 83 18.74 -9.49 8.33
N LEU A 84 19.14 -9.16 9.57
CA LEU A 84 18.51 -8.09 10.36
C LEU A 84 18.63 -6.72 9.67
N LYS A 85 19.79 -6.39 9.10
CA LYS A 85 19.97 -5.15 8.33
C LYS A 85 19.04 -5.11 7.11
N VAL A 86 18.88 -6.23 6.41
CA VAL A 86 17.98 -6.33 5.26
C VAL A 86 16.52 -6.19 5.70
N GLU A 87 16.11 -6.80 6.81
CA GLU A 87 14.77 -6.65 7.38
C GLU A 87 14.46 -5.19 7.75
N ASP A 88 15.41 -4.49 8.38
CA ASP A 88 15.29 -3.06 8.71
C ASP A 88 15.16 -2.20 7.44
N LEU A 89 15.92 -2.51 6.38
CA LEU A 89 15.81 -1.83 5.09
C LEU A 89 14.43 -2.07 4.45
N ILE A 90 13.93 -3.31 4.46
CA ILE A 90 12.60 -3.65 3.95
C ILE A 90 11.52 -2.85 4.71
N PHE A 91 11.60 -2.80 6.04
CA PHE A 91 10.67 -2.04 6.86
C PHE A 91 10.73 -0.53 6.54
N THR A 92 11.93 0.00 6.39
CA THR A 92 12.15 1.41 6.05
C THR A 92 11.59 1.74 4.66
N ILE A 93 11.85 0.90 3.66
CA ILE A 93 11.31 1.06 2.30
C ILE A 93 9.78 0.96 2.31
N ALA A 94 9.20 -0.01 3.02
CA ALA A 94 7.75 -0.15 3.14
C ALA A 94 7.10 1.09 3.77
N LYS A 95 7.74 1.67 4.79
CA LYS A 95 7.30 2.93 5.40
C LYS A 95 7.36 4.09 4.42
N HIS A 96 8.46 4.24 3.68
CA HIS A 96 8.59 5.28 2.64
C HIS A 96 7.57 5.11 1.52
N LEU A 97 7.34 3.88 1.05
CA LEU A 97 6.34 3.57 0.03
C LEU A 97 4.93 3.93 0.51
N THR A 98 4.62 3.63 1.78
CA THR A 98 3.34 4.00 2.40
C THR A 98 3.17 5.51 2.46
N SER A 99 4.20 6.25 2.91
CA SER A 99 4.19 7.73 2.93
C SER A 99 3.98 8.30 1.53
N LEU A 100 4.73 7.80 0.55
CA LEU A 100 4.62 8.24 -0.84
C LEU A 100 3.23 7.96 -1.43
N ASN A 101 2.63 6.82 -1.10
CA ASN A 101 1.27 6.49 -1.53
C ASN A 101 0.23 7.43 -0.88
N MET A 102 0.40 7.77 0.40
CA MET A 102 -0.43 8.79 1.06
C MET A 102 -0.31 10.15 0.39
N GLU A 103 0.91 10.61 0.10
CA GLU A 103 1.17 11.87 -0.60
C GLU A 103 0.56 11.88 -2.01
N LEU A 104 0.70 10.77 -2.75
CA LEU A 104 0.13 10.61 -4.09
C LEU A 104 -1.40 10.65 -4.05
N ASN A 105 -2.03 10.03 -3.05
CA ASN A 105 -3.48 10.10 -2.88
C ASN A 105 -3.94 11.51 -2.48
N ALA A 106 -3.18 12.22 -1.64
CA ALA A 106 -3.47 13.60 -1.29
C ALA A 106 -3.37 14.52 -2.52
N LEU A 107 -2.36 14.31 -3.36
CA LEU A 107 -2.17 15.06 -4.60
C LEU A 107 -3.30 14.79 -5.60
N LYS A 108 -3.70 13.52 -5.77
CA LYS A 108 -4.86 13.15 -6.61
C LYS A 108 -6.15 13.81 -6.13
N LEU A 109 -6.37 13.84 -4.81
CA LEU A 109 -7.53 14.51 -4.23
C LEU A 109 -7.52 16.01 -4.56
N LYS A 110 -6.37 16.68 -4.37
CA LYS A 110 -6.21 18.09 -4.70
C LYS A 110 -6.43 18.35 -6.19
N TYR A 111 -5.86 17.52 -7.06
CA TYR A 111 -6.05 17.62 -8.51
C TYR A 111 -7.52 17.53 -8.90
N ASN A 112 -8.26 16.55 -8.34
CA ASN A 112 -9.69 16.42 -8.60
C ASN A 112 -10.49 17.62 -8.07
N GLN A 113 -10.14 18.15 -6.89
CA GLN A 113 -10.76 19.38 -6.37
C GLN A 113 -10.51 20.58 -7.29
N ASP A 114 -9.31 20.71 -7.84
CA ASP A 114 -8.96 21.81 -8.73
C ASP A 114 -9.65 21.68 -10.10
N LEU A 115 -9.87 20.46 -10.60
CA LEU A 115 -10.70 20.22 -11.79
C LEU A 115 -12.14 20.67 -11.58
N VAL A 116 -12.76 20.32 -10.43
CA VAL A 116 -14.13 20.75 -10.11
C VAL A 116 -14.22 22.28 -10.00
N LYS A 117 -13.21 22.93 -9.40
CA LYS A 117 -13.17 24.40 -9.34
C LYS A 117 -13.06 25.01 -10.74
N LEU A 118 -12.24 24.42 -11.61
CA LEU A 118 -12.05 24.90 -12.97
C LEU A 118 -13.33 24.78 -13.79
N GLU A 119 -14.04 23.65 -13.68
CA GLU A 119 -15.35 23.46 -14.31
C GLU A 119 -16.37 24.48 -13.80
N ASN A 120 -16.42 24.72 -12.48
CA ASN A 120 -17.32 25.73 -11.91
C ASN A 120 -16.99 27.15 -12.41
N LEU A 121 -15.71 27.53 -12.46
CA LEU A 121 -15.28 28.82 -12.99
C LEU A 121 -15.61 28.97 -14.48
N GLN A 122 -15.46 27.89 -15.26
CA GLN A 122 -15.82 27.88 -16.67
C GLN A 122 -17.33 28.06 -16.85
N ASN A 123 -18.15 27.41 -16.02
CA ASN A 123 -19.61 27.60 -16.03
C ASN A 123 -19.97 29.04 -15.65
N GLN A 124 -19.35 29.61 -14.61
CA GLN A 124 -19.55 31.02 -14.23
C GLN A 124 -19.15 32.00 -15.34
N LEU A 125 -18.05 31.73 -16.06
CA LEU A 125 -17.65 32.54 -17.20
C LEU A 125 -18.68 32.44 -18.33
N ALA A 126 -19.19 31.25 -18.64
CA ALA A 126 -20.21 31.07 -19.67
C ALA A 126 -21.52 31.81 -19.31
N GLU A 127 -21.94 31.76 -18.03
CA GLU A 127 -23.08 32.52 -17.53
C GLU A 127 -22.88 34.04 -17.67
N LEU A 128 -21.70 34.54 -17.31
CA LEU A 128 -21.35 35.95 -17.45
C LEU A 128 -21.27 36.40 -18.91
N GLU A 129 -20.69 35.58 -19.79
CA GLU A 129 -20.66 35.84 -21.23
C GLU A 129 -22.07 35.93 -21.80
N GLN A 130 -22.96 34.99 -21.46
CA GLN A 130 -24.35 35.02 -21.88
C GLN A 130 -25.08 36.29 -21.39
N HIS A 131 -24.93 36.65 -20.11
CA HIS A 131 -25.52 37.87 -19.57
C HIS A 131 -24.92 39.15 -20.18
N SER A 132 -23.62 39.17 -20.50
CA SER A 132 -23.00 40.32 -21.17
C SER A 132 -23.59 40.56 -22.56
N ILE A 133 -23.77 39.50 -23.35
CA ILE A 133 -24.36 39.55 -24.70
C ILE A 133 -25.81 40.05 -24.64
N GLU A 134 -26.61 39.58 -23.67
CA GLU A 134 -27.99 40.03 -23.48
C GLU A 134 -28.07 41.53 -23.13
N THR A 135 -27.15 42.03 -22.30
CA THR A 135 -27.14 43.46 -21.94
C THR A 135 -26.65 44.38 -23.06
N ASP A 136 -25.66 43.95 -23.85
CA ASP A 136 -25.14 44.73 -24.98
C ASP A 136 -26.10 44.74 -26.17
N ALA A 137 -26.83 43.65 -26.42
CA ALA A 137 -27.86 43.62 -27.45
C ALA A 137 -28.98 44.63 -27.15
N ASN A 138 -29.44 44.72 -25.89
CA ASN A 138 -30.49 45.65 -25.49
C ASN A 138 -30.06 47.13 -25.54
N LYS A 139 -28.81 47.45 -25.17
CA LYS A 139 -28.30 48.83 -25.28
C LYS A 139 -28.17 49.28 -26.74
N ASN A 140 -27.62 48.44 -27.60
CA ASN A 140 -27.45 48.74 -29.03
C ASN A 140 -28.80 48.94 -29.76
N VAL A 141 -29.84 48.18 -29.43
CA VAL A 141 -31.17 48.34 -30.02
C VAL A 141 -31.81 49.68 -29.62
N SER A 142 -31.68 50.08 -28.36
CA SER A 142 -32.20 51.36 -27.86
C SER A 142 -31.50 52.56 -28.51
N GLU A 143 -30.17 52.52 -28.62
CA GLU A 143 -29.38 53.58 -29.26
C GLU A 143 -29.66 53.67 -30.76
N ARG A 144 -29.76 52.53 -31.45
CA ARG A 144 -30.11 52.48 -32.87
C ARG A 144 -31.53 52.99 -33.14
N SER A 145 -32.48 52.71 -32.25
CA SER A 145 -33.84 53.25 -32.32
C SER A 145 -33.85 54.78 -32.17
N LYS A 146 -33.07 55.33 -31.23
CA LYS A 146 -32.93 56.79 -31.07
C LYS A 146 -32.27 57.44 -32.29
N ALA A 147 -31.20 56.86 -32.82
CA ALA A 147 -30.54 57.37 -34.03
C ALA A 147 -31.48 57.36 -35.25
N LEU A 148 -32.30 56.30 -35.40
CA LEU A 148 -33.29 56.21 -36.47
C LEU A 148 -34.38 57.28 -36.34
N LYS A 149 -34.88 57.52 -35.12
CA LYS A 149 -35.86 58.59 -34.83
C LYS A 149 -35.27 59.96 -35.14
N LEU A 150 -34.03 60.23 -34.75
CA LEU A 150 -33.34 61.49 -35.06
C LEU A 150 -33.19 61.70 -36.57
N LYS A 151 -32.77 60.67 -37.30
CA LYS A 151 -32.65 60.72 -38.76
C LYS A 151 -34.00 60.90 -39.46
N LEU A 152 -35.07 60.32 -38.91
CA LEU A 152 -36.43 60.53 -39.40
C LEU A 152 -36.81 62.01 -39.23
N TYR A 153 -36.66 62.59 -38.04
CA TYR A 153 -36.96 64.00 -37.81
C TYR A 153 -36.12 64.94 -38.70
N GLU A 154 -34.84 64.64 -38.87
CA GLU A 154 -33.97 65.36 -39.82
C GLU A 154 -34.50 65.26 -41.26
N SER A 155 -34.93 64.07 -41.68
CA SER A 155 -35.53 63.87 -43.00
C SER A 155 -36.86 64.57 -43.20
N LEU A 156 -37.62 64.81 -42.13
CA LEU A 156 -38.83 65.63 -42.17
C LEU A 156 -38.50 67.12 -42.37
N GLY A 157 -37.24 67.53 -42.21
CA GLY A 157 -36.80 68.91 -42.35
C GLY A 157 -36.63 69.63 -41.02
N LEU A 158 -36.60 68.90 -39.90
CA LEU A 158 -36.36 69.45 -38.57
C LEU A 158 -34.86 69.37 -38.26
N LYS A 159 -34.22 70.52 -38.09
CA LYS A 159 -32.84 70.58 -37.62
C LYS A 159 -32.79 71.29 -36.28
N LEU A 160 -32.30 70.58 -35.28
CA LEU A 160 -32.15 71.07 -33.91
C LEU A 160 -30.77 71.72 -33.77
N ASP A 161 -30.75 72.98 -33.34
CA ASP A 161 -29.51 73.63 -32.88
C ASP A 161 -29.52 73.71 -31.35
N PHE A 162 -28.73 72.83 -30.74
CA PHE A 162 -28.62 72.71 -29.29
C PHE A 162 -27.93 73.91 -28.64
N ASN A 163 -27.07 74.64 -29.37
CA ASN A 163 -26.31 75.75 -28.81
C ASN A 163 -27.18 77.01 -28.65
N SER A 164 -28.13 77.20 -29.55
CA SER A 164 -29.01 78.36 -29.58
C SER A 164 -30.42 78.07 -29.05
N LYS A 165 -30.74 76.80 -28.72
CA LYS A 165 -32.08 76.31 -28.38
C LYS A 165 -33.13 76.67 -29.45
N GLN A 166 -32.74 76.56 -30.72
CA GLN A 166 -33.60 76.88 -31.87
C GLN A 166 -33.89 75.64 -32.69
N VAL A 167 -35.11 75.55 -33.21
CA VAL A 167 -35.52 74.51 -34.17
C VAL A 167 -35.67 75.17 -35.54
N LEU A 168 -34.91 74.68 -36.51
CA LEU A 168 -35.07 75.06 -37.90
C LEU A 168 -36.07 74.10 -38.54
N VAL A 169 -37.18 74.64 -39.03
CA VAL A 169 -38.21 73.90 -39.76
C VAL A 169 -38.09 74.25 -41.24
N LEU A 170 -37.69 73.28 -42.06
CA LEU A 170 -37.58 73.41 -43.50
C LEU A 170 -38.89 73.00 -44.17
N ASN A 171 -39.61 73.96 -44.75
CA ASN A 171 -40.81 73.68 -45.54
C ASN A 171 -40.42 73.21 -46.95
N LYS A 172 -40.68 71.93 -47.26
CA LYS A 172 -40.22 71.35 -48.54
C LYS A 172 -40.95 71.91 -49.77
N LYS A 173 -42.16 72.44 -49.60
CA LYS A 173 -42.99 73.00 -50.69
C LYS A 173 -42.59 74.44 -51.03
N SER A 174 -42.23 75.23 -50.02
CA SER A 174 -41.91 76.66 -50.15
C SER A 174 -40.41 76.95 -50.25
N GLN A 175 -39.54 75.97 -49.97
CA GLN A 175 -38.08 76.12 -49.90
C GLN A 175 -37.64 77.25 -48.94
N LYS A 176 -38.47 77.53 -47.92
CA LYS A 176 -38.19 78.52 -46.87
C LYS A 176 -37.88 77.81 -45.56
N THR A 177 -36.91 78.34 -44.83
CA THR A 177 -36.52 77.85 -43.50
C THR A 177 -37.09 78.80 -42.46
N ASN A 178 -37.93 78.28 -41.57
CA ASN A 178 -38.45 79.03 -40.43
C ASN A 178 -37.64 78.68 -39.18
N VAL A 179 -37.30 79.69 -38.38
CA VAL A 179 -36.56 79.53 -37.12
C VAL A 179 -37.53 79.66 -35.97
N LEU A 180 -37.67 78.62 -35.16
CA LEU A 180 -38.48 78.61 -33.95
C LEU A 180 -37.57 78.61 -32.70
N ASN A 181 -37.67 79.66 -31.88
CA ASN A 181 -36.95 79.75 -30.61
C ASN A 181 -37.74 79.07 -29.49
N LEU A 182 -37.15 78.07 -28.84
CA LEU A 182 -37.82 77.31 -27.78
C LEU A 182 -37.86 78.05 -26.41
N ASP A 183 -37.09 79.13 -26.26
CA ASP A 183 -36.95 79.87 -24.99
C ASP A 183 -38.08 80.90 -24.73
N GLN A 184 -39.00 81.07 -25.69
CA GLN A 184 -40.05 82.11 -25.63
C GLN A 184 -41.32 81.69 -24.86
N GLY A 185 -41.29 80.58 -24.11
CA GLY A 185 -42.40 80.17 -23.24
C GLY A 185 -43.67 79.73 -23.98
N TYR A 186 -43.54 79.31 -25.24
CA TYR A 186 -44.66 78.77 -26.01
C TYR A 186 -45.17 77.45 -25.40
N ASP A 187 -46.48 77.24 -25.46
CA ASP A 187 -47.10 75.99 -25.06
C ASP A 187 -46.70 74.85 -26.02
N GLU A 188 -46.61 73.62 -25.51
CA GLU A 188 -46.19 72.44 -26.28
C GLU A 188 -47.14 72.18 -27.46
N MET A 189 -48.44 72.45 -27.26
CA MET A 189 -49.46 72.35 -28.30
C MET A 189 -49.19 73.33 -29.46
N PHE A 190 -48.83 74.58 -29.14
CA PHE A 190 -48.53 75.60 -30.15
C PHE A 190 -47.27 75.24 -30.97
N ILE A 191 -46.22 74.75 -30.29
CA ILE A 191 -44.99 74.31 -30.96
C ILE A 191 -45.27 73.15 -31.92
N SER A 192 -46.08 72.18 -31.49
CA SER A 192 -46.46 71.02 -32.31
C SER A 192 -47.27 71.44 -33.54
N GLU A 193 -48.35 72.22 -33.36
CA GLU A 193 -49.17 72.71 -34.47
C GLU A 193 -48.35 73.53 -35.47
N TYR A 194 -47.51 74.44 -34.97
CA TYR A 194 -46.63 75.25 -35.82
C TYR A 194 -45.65 74.40 -36.65
N ILE A 195 -45.06 73.36 -36.05
CA ILE A 195 -44.16 72.46 -36.77
C ILE A 195 -44.91 71.67 -37.84
N TRP A 196 -46.07 71.08 -37.50
CA TRP A 196 -46.87 70.28 -38.43
C TRP A 196 -47.42 71.10 -39.61
N ASP A 197 -47.81 72.35 -39.37
CA ASP A 197 -48.31 73.24 -40.42
C ASP A 197 -47.21 73.73 -41.37
N ASN A 198 -45.93 73.70 -40.93
CA ASN A 198 -44.81 74.27 -41.68
C ASN A 198 -43.85 73.25 -42.31
N ILE A 199 -44.08 71.94 -42.20
CA ILE A 199 -43.30 70.87 -42.86
C ILE A 199 -43.81 70.57 -44.28
#